data_AF-A0A9J6E9X6-F1
#
_entry.id   AF-A0A9J6E9X6-F1
#
_cell.length_a   1.000
_cell.length_b   1.000
_cell.length_c   1.000
_cell.angle_alpha   90.00
_cell.angle_beta   90.00
_cell.angle_gamma   90.00
#
_symmetry.space_group_name_H-M   'P 1'
#
loop_
_entity.id
_entity.type
_entity.pdbx_description
1 polymer ?
#
loop_
_entity_poly.entity_id
_entity_poly.type
_entity_poly.pdbx_seq_one_letter_code
_entity_poly.pdbx_strand_id
1 'polypeptide(L)'
;MSLSKPEVLLHQLSEHAVVGVNWRPIRLVGEVPREHACDHCRVIPRETAMLPCEHVLCHLCRHANTSTGRLVCPIDKRSCEEGELRTMQLPETVLNALKVSI
;
A
#
# COMPACT_ATOMS: atom_id res chain seq x y z
N MET A 1 -12.98 31.72 -10.68
CA MET A 1 -13.20 30.26 -10.80
C MET A 1 -12.44 29.61 -9.66
N SER A 2 -13.15 29.27 -8.59
CA SER A 2 -12.55 28.81 -7.34
C SER A 2 -12.16 27.35 -7.49
N LEU A 3 -10.85 27.05 -7.45
CA LEU A 3 -10.34 25.69 -7.37
C LEU A 3 -10.73 25.13 -6.00
N SER A 4 -11.73 24.24 -6.00
CA SER A 4 -12.08 23.44 -4.83
C SER A 4 -10.83 22.68 -4.36
N LYS A 5 -10.47 22.85 -3.08
CA LYS A 5 -9.44 22.03 -2.42
C LYS A 5 -9.78 20.55 -2.67
N PRO A 6 -8.80 19.70 -3.06
CA PRO A 6 -9.05 18.27 -3.07
C PRO A 6 -9.30 17.86 -1.63
N GLU A 7 -10.56 17.59 -1.33
CA GLU A 7 -11.00 16.95 -0.11
C GLU A 7 -10.44 15.53 -0.19
N VAL A 8 -9.19 15.37 0.27
CA VAL A 8 -8.53 14.08 0.37
C VAL A 8 -9.46 13.23 1.22
N LEU A 9 -10.10 12.25 0.59
CA LEU A 9 -11.00 11.27 1.18
C LEU A 9 -10.28 10.50 2.32
N LEU A 10 -10.13 11.15 3.47
CA LEU A 10 -9.71 10.53 4.72
C LEU A 10 -10.72 9.46 5.17
N HIS A 11 -11.94 9.51 4.62
CA HIS A 11 -13.05 8.63 4.95
C HIS A 11 -12.85 7.15 4.59
N GLN A 12 -11.93 6.79 3.68
CA GLN A 12 -11.79 5.38 3.26
C GLN A 12 -10.74 4.58 4.06
N LEU A 13 -9.93 5.24 4.90
CA LEU A 13 -8.92 4.55 5.71
C LEU A 13 -9.51 3.97 7.01
N SER A 14 -10.65 4.49 7.49
CA SER A 14 -11.23 4.07 8.78
C SER A 14 -11.93 2.70 8.71
N GLU A 15 -12.50 2.33 7.57
CA GLU A 15 -13.32 1.11 7.45
C GLU A 15 -12.48 -0.19 7.43
N HIS A 16 -11.16 -0.08 7.25
CA HIS A 16 -10.22 -1.21 7.28
C HIS A 16 -9.16 -1.07 8.40
N ALA A 17 -9.42 -0.22 9.40
CA ALA A 17 -8.50 -0.05 10.53
C ALA A 17 -8.41 -1.37 11.33
N VAL A 18 -7.29 -2.06 11.17
CA VAL A 18 -6.94 -3.25 11.97
C VAL A 18 -6.96 -2.85 13.46
N VAL A 19 -7.74 -3.59 14.27
CA VAL A 19 -7.85 -3.36 15.72
C VAL A 19 -6.45 -3.44 16.35
N GLY A 20 -6.09 -2.43 17.14
CA GLY A 20 -4.80 -2.36 17.84
C GLY A 20 -3.66 -1.68 17.07
N VAL A 21 -3.92 -1.11 15.89
CA VAL A 21 -2.91 -0.33 15.16
C VAL A 21 -3.22 1.17 15.22
N ASN A 22 -2.25 1.96 15.70
CA ASN A 22 -2.35 3.42 15.77
C ASN A 22 -1.89 4.05 14.43
N TRP A 23 -2.76 3.96 13.42
CA TRP A 23 -2.51 4.59 12.12
C TRP A 23 -2.58 6.12 12.27
N ARG A 24 -1.45 6.80 12.07
CA ARG A 24 -1.41 8.27 11.98
C ARG A 24 -1.15 8.66 10.53
N PRO A 25 -2.00 9.49 9.90
CA PRO A 25 -1.71 10.05 8.59
C PRO A 25 -0.41 10.85 8.67
N ILE A 26 0.57 10.50 7.83
CA ILE A 26 1.84 11.25 7.70
C ILE A 26 1.80 11.99 6.37
N ARG A 27 2.02 13.31 6.40
CA ARG A 27 2.31 14.06 5.17
C ARG A 27 3.73 13.75 4.74
N LEU A 28 3.87 13.17 3.57
CA LEU A 28 5.16 12.83 2.99
C LEU A 28 5.71 14.07 2.27
N VAL A 29 7.00 14.32 2.42
CA VAL A 29 7.68 15.49 1.83
C VAL A 29 8.00 15.28 0.35
N GLY A 30 8.09 14.02 -0.10
CA GLY A 30 8.41 13.66 -1.47
C GLY A 30 7.46 12.61 -2.05
N GLU A 31 7.56 12.42 -3.36
CA GLU A 31 6.85 11.34 -4.06
C GLU A 31 7.36 9.98 -3.60
N VAL A 32 6.43 9.07 -3.36
CA VAL A 32 6.74 7.68 -3.05
C VAL A 32 6.67 6.91 -4.35
N PRO A 33 7.74 6.21 -4.77
CA PRO A 33 7.67 5.31 -5.91
C PRO A 33 6.51 4.35 -5.74
N ARG A 34 5.70 4.15 -6.80
CA ARG A 34 4.44 3.40 -6.73
C ARG A 34 4.67 1.99 -6.19
N GLU A 35 5.79 1.38 -6.55
CA GLU A 35 6.22 0.06 -6.07
C GLU A 35 6.33 -0.07 -4.55
N HIS A 36 6.41 1.04 -3.81
CA HIS A 36 6.55 1.01 -2.34
C HIS A 36 5.25 1.32 -1.60
N ALA A 37 4.15 1.58 -2.31
CA ALA A 37 2.85 1.82 -1.72
C ALA A 37 1.86 0.73 -2.13
N CYS A 38 1.03 0.27 -1.20
CA CYS A 38 -0.06 -0.66 -1.52
C CYS A 38 -1.11 0.04 -2.37
N ASP A 39 -1.45 -0.48 -3.55
CA ASP A 39 -2.50 0.07 -4.41
C ASP A 39 -3.90 -0.06 -3.79
N HIS A 40 -4.10 -1.03 -2.88
CA HIS A 40 -5.39 -1.28 -2.24
C HIS A 40 -5.62 -0.40 -1.01
N CYS A 41 -4.70 -0.42 -0.03
CA CYS A 41 -4.87 0.29 1.25
C CYS A 41 -4.01 1.55 1.39
N ARG A 42 -3.17 1.88 0.39
CA ARG A 42 -2.30 3.08 0.33
C ARG A 42 -1.25 3.20 1.43
N VAL A 43 -1.07 2.17 2.27
CA VAL A 43 0.03 2.09 3.24
C VAL A 43 1.37 1.90 2.52
N ILE A 44 2.42 2.47 3.10
CA ILE A 44 3.82 2.30 2.67
C ILE A 44 4.50 1.33 3.66
N PRO A 45 4.51 0.02 3.37
CA PRO A 45 5.17 -0.96 4.22
C PRO A 45 6.69 -1.00 3.98
N ARG A 46 7.40 -1.76 4.81
CA ARG A 46 8.82 -2.09 4.54
C ARG A 46 8.99 -2.97 3.31
N GLU A 47 8.01 -3.83 3.04
CA GLU A 47 7.98 -4.74 1.90
C GLU A 47 6.62 -4.69 1.20
N THR A 48 6.69 -4.61 -0.12
CA THR A 48 5.55 -4.78 -1.03
C THR A 48 5.80 -5.98 -1.94
N ALA A 49 4.74 -6.50 -2.54
CA ALA A 49 4.85 -7.43 -3.66
C ALA A 49 4.02 -6.94 -4.85
N MET A 50 4.61 -7.01 -6.04
CA MET A 50 3.95 -6.74 -7.30
C MET A 50 3.42 -8.04 -7.88
N LEU A 51 2.12 -8.04 -8.21
CA LEU A 51 1.45 -9.15 -8.85
C LEU A 51 1.68 -9.12 -10.37
N PRO A 52 1.43 -10.22 -11.10
CA PRO A 52 1.50 -10.25 -12.57
C PRO A 52 0.57 -9.25 -13.27
N CYS A 53 -0.49 -8.79 -12.58
CA CYS A 53 -1.36 -7.72 -13.06
C CYS A 53 -0.85 -6.30 -12.76
N GLU A 54 0.42 -6.17 -12.36
CA GLU A 54 1.13 -4.91 -12.08
C GLU A 54 0.58 -4.10 -10.89
N HIS A 55 -0.34 -4.66 -10.12
CA HIS A 55 -0.78 -4.10 -8.85
C HIS A 55 0.16 -4.48 -7.71
N VAL A 56 0.40 -3.52 -6.81
CA VAL A 56 1.32 -3.63 -5.69
C VAL A 56 0.53 -3.80 -4.39
N LEU A 57 0.85 -4.80 -3.58
CA LEU A 57 0.19 -5.07 -2.30
C LEU A 57 1.18 -5.12 -1.13
N CYS A 58 0.74 -4.67 0.04
CA CYS A 58 1.45 -4.91 1.29
C CYS A 58 1.20 -6.34 1.81
N HIS A 59 2.02 -6.81 2.76
CA HIS A 59 1.89 -8.16 3.33
C HIS A 59 0.50 -8.45 3.94
N LEU A 60 -0.13 -7.46 4.60
CA LEU A 60 -1.47 -7.62 5.18
C LEU A 60 -2.53 -7.83 4.09
N CYS A 61 -2.51 -7.01 3.03
CA CYS A 61 -3.45 -7.14 1.94
C CYS A 61 -3.23 -8.43 1.14
N ARG A 62 -1.96 -8.87 0.97
CA ARG A 62 -1.67 -10.19 0.41
C ARG A 62 -2.32 -11.28 1.25
N HIS A 63 -1.98 -11.34 2.53
CA HIS A 63 -2.50 -12.36 3.44
C HIS A 63 -4.03 -12.40 3.48
N ALA A 64 -4.68 -11.23 3.56
CA ALA A 64 -6.13 -11.13 3.59
C ALA A 64 -6.82 -11.57 2.28
N ASN A 65 -6.11 -11.53 1.14
CA ASN A 65 -6.64 -11.91 -0.17
C ASN A 65 -6.08 -13.25 -0.67
N THR A 66 -5.30 -13.96 0.14
CA THR A 66 -4.86 -15.31 -0.15
C THR A 66 -5.90 -16.30 0.35
N SER A 67 -6.47 -17.08 -0.57
CA SER A 67 -7.41 -18.16 -0.25
C SER A 67 -6.95 -19.44 -0.92
N THR A 68 -6.94 -20.54 -0.16
CA THR A 68 -6.55 -21.87 -0.67
C THR A 68 -5.18 -21.89 -1.37
N GLY A 69 -4.24 -21.07 -0.87
CA GLY A 69 -2.88 -20.97 -1.42
C GLY A 69 -2.73 -20.09 -2.68
N ARG A 70 -3.82 -19.49 -3.18
CA ARG A 70 -3.78 -18.54 -4.30
C ARG A 70 -4.09 -17.14 -3.83
N LEU A 71 -3.29 -16.17 -4.28
CA LEU A 71 -3.54 -14.77 -4.04
C LEU A 71 -4.47 -14.24 -5.12
N VAL A 72 -5.61 -13.66 -4.73
CA VAL A 72 -6.51 -12.96 -5.64
C VAL A 72 -6.25 -11.47 -5.53
N CYS A 73 -5.95 -10.80 -6.64
CA CYS A 73 -5.78 -9.35 -6.62
C CYS A 73 -7.09 -8.67 -6.17
N PRO A 74 -7.07 -7.80 -5.14
CA PRO A 74 -8.27 -7.15 -4.65
C PRO A 74 -8.86 -6.15 -5.67
N ILE A 75 -8.07 -5.71 -6.65
CA ILE A 75 -8.42 -4.64 -7.60
C ILE A 75 -9.09 -5.19 -8.85
N ASP A 76 -8.46 -6.18 -9.51
CA ASP A 76 -8.96 -6.73 -10.79
C ASP A 76 -9.37 -8.21 -10.72
N LYS A 77 -9.33 -8.81 -9.53
CA LYS A 77 -9.76 -10.19 -9.22
C LYS A 77 -8.99 -11.28 -9.96
N ARG A 78 -7.82 -10.98 -10.53
CA ARG A 78 -6.94 -12.01 -11.13
C ARG A 78 -6.22 -12.79 -10.04
N SER A 79 -6.21 -14.11 -10.17
CA SER A 79 -5.47 -15.00 -9.26
C SER A 79 -4.02 -15.19 -9.71
N CYS A 80 -3.11 -15.29 -8.74
CA CYS A 80 -1.70 -15.62 -8.95
C CYS A 80 -1.17 -16.50 -7.82
N GLU A 81 -0.06 -17.16 -8.08
CA GLU A 81 0.67 -17.98 -7.11
C GLU A 81 1.79 -17.16 -6.44
N GLU A 82 2.18 -17.53 -5.22
CA GLU A 82 3.20 -16.78 -4.46
C GLU A 82 4.54 -16.68 -5.21
N GLY A 83 4.90 -17.70 -6.00
CA GLY A 83 6.12 -17.71 -6.81
C GLY A 83 6.10 -16.73 -7.99
N GLU A 84 4.94 -16.18 -8.35
CA GLU A 84 4.78 -15.21 -9.43
C GLU A 84 4.94 -13.76 -8.93
N LEU A 85 5.08 -13.58 -7.62
CA LEU A 85 5.18 -12.27 -7.00
C LEU A 85 6.61 -11.72 -7.08
N ARG A 86 6.74 -10.45 -7.45
CA ARG A 86 8.00 -9.72 -7.35
C ARG A 86 8.01 -8.89 -6.07
N THR A 87 8.79 -9.31 -5.09
CA THR A 87 8.93 -8.58 -3.82
C THR A 87 9.90 -7.41 -3.94
N MET A 88 9.59 -6.32 -3.23
CA MET A 88 10.37 -5.09 -3.25
C MET A 88 10.50 -4.57 -1.82
N GLN A 89 11.73 -4.29 -1.42
CA GLN A 89 12.02 -3.68 -0.14
C GLN A 89 12.05 -2.16 -0.30
N LEU A 90 11.44 -1.45 0.63
CA LEU A 90 11.59 0.00 0.73
C LEU A 90 13.02 0.31 1.18
N PRO A 91 13.85 0.98 0.37
CA PRO A 91 15.21 1.33 0.76
C PRO A 91 15.21 2.27 1.96
N GLU A 92 16.17 2.12 2.88
CA GLU A 92 16.30 3.03 4.02
C GLU A 92 16.50 4.49 3.59
N THR A 93 17.14 4.73 2.45
CA THR A 93 17.31 6.06 1.88
C THR A 93 15.98 6.72 1.56
N VAL A 94 15.05 5.99 0.93
CA VAL A 94 13.69 6.46 0.64
C VAL A 94 12.93 6.66 1.94
N LEU A 95 12.99 5.68 2.86
CA LEU A 95 12.33 5.80 4.17
C LEU A 95 12.81 7.03 4.95
N ASN A 96 14.11 7.32 4.94
CA ASN A 96 14.67 8.48 5.62
C ASN A 96 14.34 9.80 4.92
N ALA A 97 14.26 9.82 3.59
CA ALA A 97 13.77 10.98 2.85
C ALA A 97 12.28 11.27 3.10
N LEU A 98 11.49 10.25 3.46
CA LEU A 98 10.07 10.39 3.80
C LEU A 98 9.83 10.81 5.26
N LYS A 99 10.83 10.67 6.14
CA LYS A 99 10.73 11.10 7.55
C LYS A 99 10.98 12.60 7.65
N VAL A 100 10.07 13.30 8.30
CA VAL A 100 10.34 14.66 8.82
C VAL A 100 10.95 14.50 10.21
N SER A 101 12.19 14.97 10.38
CA SER A 101 12.75 15.21 11.71
C SER A 101 12.01 16.39 12.31
N ILE A 102 11.20 16.14 13.35
CA ILE A 102 10.51 17.16 14.14
C ILE A 102 11.30 17.43 15.41
#